data_AF-A0ABD7MVK0-F1
#
_entry.id   AF-A0ABD7MVK0-F1
#
_cell.length_a   1.000
_cell.length_b   1.000
_cell.length_c   1.000
_cell.angle_alpha   90.00
_cell.angle_beta   90.00
_cell.angle_gamma   90.00
#
_symmetry.space_group_name_H-M   'P 1'
#
loop_
_entity.id
_entity.type
_entity.pdbx_description
1 polymer ?
#
loop_
_entity_poly.entity_id
_entity_poly.type
_entity_poly.pdbx_seq_one_letter_code
_entity_poly.pdbx_strand_id
1 'polypeptide(L)'
;MRVVMKFSSLITAVVLSLLLLPSGVLATARADAPLNVTIYDQDNVLSPEEEAELTEKTRALNFPTQVPNVDYVISATATTPYDDWVKDFGLHQHRELINQEGNKWADGHVLFTVDVNLRKMGTYVGEDLKGPLGYTKHSTRYSDSMQKSFKNGDWVGGLLTGATTVAKYDPNATDNSSKIFGGLFAAAGAVFAAIVGFFSFYYRKRNRKRAMEDYQTVATNYTHLANNLDSIDIRAHSLTSPIADATLRREWDDIKNGFLAQHDAMMQLPENADAKAIYARRKELATAAASVTQLRNAENNIDTLFRMEKGNTDVRLKELTALHEDIVKAQVEANDAAIQARIGELSTRCQALITNPSAANFMDEYALIISEYGAVTQALAQKQFSQADLENNHTPSLGASDWHPGYGNYVPFVLMSSWHNDAVSAANASSSSSTATYSGGFSGAGSSGSF
;
A
#
# COMPACT_ATOMS: atom_id res chain seq x y z
N MET A 1 0.39 43.02 -82.11
CA MET A 1 -0.63 44.00 -81.65
C MET A 1 -1.38 43.36 -80.48
N ARG A 2 -1.22 43.92 -79.27
CA ARG A 2 -2.03 43.71 -78.03
C ARG A 2 -1.98 42.30 -77.38
N VAL A 3 -1.34 42.13 -76.21
CA VAL A 3 -1.87 42.29 -74.81
C VAL A 3 -2.68 41.04 -74.38
N VAL A 4 -2.57 40.37 -73.22
CA VAL A 4 -1.80 40.43 -71.97
C VAL A 4 -2.10 39.12 -71.19
N MET A 5 -1.10 38.62 -70.43
CA MET A 5 -1.10 37.82 -69.17
C MET A 5 -2.21 36.78 -68.86
N LYS A 6 -1.79 35.60 -68.39
CA LYS A 6 -1.58 35.33 -66.94
C LYS A 6 -0.79 34.03 -66.68
N PHE A 7 0.22 34.18 -65.84
CA PHE A 7 1.00 33.13 -65.19
C PHE A 7 0.13 32.29 -64.24
N SER A 8 0.35 30.97 -64.20
CA SER A 8 0.07 30.18 -63.00
C SER A 8 1.06 29.01 -62.84
N SER A 9 1.79 29.15 -61.73
CA SER A 9 2.73 28.29 -61.00
C SER A 9 2.55 26.76 -61.03
N LEU A 10 3.68 26.08 -61.31
CA LEU A 10 4.31 24.96 -60.58
C LEU A 10 3.47 24.19 -59.54
N ILE A 11 3.29 22.87 -59.74
CA ILE A 11 3.48 21.84 -58.69
C ILE A 11 4.08 20.56 -59.32
N THR A 12 5.11 20.09 -58.62
CA THR A 12 6.14 19.11 -58.91
C THR A 12 5.64 17.66 -58.91
N ALA A 13 6.19 16.87 -59.84
CA ALA A 13 6.06 15.43 -59.94
C ALA A 13 7.08 14.70 -59.05
N VAL A 14 6.66 13.69 -58.29
CA VAL A 14 7.47 12.49 -57.99
C VAL A 14 6.52 11.30 -57.80
N VAL A 15 6.47 10.45 -58.82
CA VAL A 15 5.98 9.07 -58.75
C VAL A 15 7.20 8.18 -59.00
N LEU A 16 7.20 7.00 -58.37
CA LEU A 16 7.99 5.81 -58.72
C LEU A 16 9.34 5.65 -58.02
N SER A 17 9.36 4.88 -56.93
CA SER A 17 10.40 3.88 -56.64
C SER A 17 9.86 2.92 -55.57
N LEU A 18 9.18 1.87 -56.03
CA LEU A 18 8.75 0.71 -55.26
C LEU A 18 9.66 -0.47 -55.62
N LEU A 19 9.89 -1.35 -54.63
CA LEU A 19 10.56 -2.66 -54.68
C LEU A 19 12.08 -2.71 -54.44
N LEU A 20 12.45 -2.92 -53.18
CA LEU A 20 13.32 -4.01 -52.72
C LEU A 20 13.42 -3.96 -51.18
N LEU A 21 12.61 -4.76 -50.48
CA LEU A 21 12.83 -5.08 -49.07
C LEU A 21 12.86 -6.60 -48.90
N PRO A 22 13.82 -7.14 -48.12
CA PRO A 22 13.96 -8.56 -47.90
C PRO A 22 12.80 -9.09 -47.04
N SER A 23 12.40 -10.33 -47.30
CA SER A 23 11.42 -11.09 -46.55
C SER A 23 11.87 -11.29 -45.09
N GLY A 24 11.64 -10.28 -44.25
CA GLY A 24 11.70 -10.38 -42.82
C GLY A 24 10.44 -11.08 -42.32
N VAL A 25 10.62 -12.17 -41.60
CA VAL A 25 9.59 -12.87 -40.84
C VAL A 25 8.77 -11.83 -40.07
N LEU A 26 7.49 -11.67 -40.44
CA LEU A 26 6.53 -10.99 -39.58
C LEU A 26 6.33 -11.89 -38.36
N ALA A 27 7.13 -11.66 -37.33
CA ALA A 27 6.71 -11.96 -35.97
C ALA A 27 5.50 -11.04 -35.73
N THR A 28 4.30 -11.56 -35.99
CA THR A 28 3.09 -11.00 -35.39
C THR A 28 3.28 -11.14 -33.89
N ALA A 29 3.80 -10.11 -33.24
CA ALA A 29 3.54 -9.89 -31.84
C ALA A 29 2.01 -9.88 -31.73
N ARG A 30 1.43 -10.99 -31.27
CA ARG A 30 0.06 -11.00 -30.81
C ARG A 30 0.07 -10.04 -29.63
N ALA A 31 -0.46 -8.84 -29.82
CA ALA A 31 -0.69 -7.93 -28.71
C ALA A 31 -1.50 -8.74 -27.69
N ASP A 32 -0.99 -8.89 -26.46
CA ASP A 32 -1.77 -9.43 -25.36
C ASP A 32 -3.07 -8.63 -25.32
N ALA A 33 -4.20 -9.34 -25.39
CA ALA A 33 -5.49 -8.68 -25.25
C ALA A 33 -5.50 -7.95 -23.90
N PRO A 34 -5.90 -6.67 -23.85
CA PRO A 34 -5.83 -5.92 -22.61
C PRO A 34 -6.68 -6.59 -21.54
N LEU A 35 -6.13 -6.70 -20.32
CA LEU A 35 -6.84 -7.22 -19.15
C LEU A 35 -8.17 -6.47 -18.99
N ASN A 36 -9.28 -7.19 -19.00
CA ASN A 36 -10.58 -6.64 -18.70
C ASN A 36 -10.79 -6.61 -17.19
N VAL A 37 -11.13 -5.44 -16.67
CA VAL A 37 -11.42 -5.24 -15.24
C VAL A 37 -12.82 -4.70 -15.12
N THR A 38 -13.69 -5.45 -14.44
CA THR A 38 -15.10 -5.07 -14.23
C THR A 38 -15.35 -4.91 -12.74
N ILE A 39 -16.04 -3.84 -12.35
CA ILE A 39 -16.45 -3.59 -10.97
C ILE A 39 -17.96 -3.58 -10.90
N TYR A 40 -18.51 -4.47 -10.07
CA TYR A 40 -19.93 -4.58 -9.75
C TYR A 40 -20.14 -4.12 -8.31
N ASP A 41 -20.29 -2.81 -8.11
CA ASP A 41 -20.59 -2.22 -6.80
C ASP A 41 -22.09 -1.94 -6.67
N GLN A 42 -22.82 -2.90 -6.13
CA GLN A 42 -24.29 -2.85 -6.10
C GLN A 42 -24.84 -1.76 -5.16
N ASP A 43 -24.08 -1.45 -4.12
CA ASP A 43 -24.53 -0.62 -3.00
C ASP A 43 -23.76 0.71 -2.90
N ASN A 44 -22.94 1.05 -3.92
CA ASN A 44 -22.04 2.20 -3.94
C ASN A 44 -21.15 2.24 -2.68
N VAL A 45 -20.55 1.10 -2.36
CA VAL A 45 -19.62 0.91 -1.25
C VAL A 45 -18.31 1.64 -1.49
N LEU A 46 -17.80 1.56 -2.72
CA LEU A 46 -16.64 2.28 -3.22
C LEU A 46 -17.09 3.61 -3.83
N SER A 47 -16.20 4.60 -3.76
CA SER A 47 -16.36 5.84 -4.50
C SER A 47 -15.84 5.71 -5.94
N PRO A 48 -16.27 6.58 -6.87
CA PRO A 48 -15.81 6.53 -8.26
C PRO A 48 -14.29 6.62 -8.41
N GLU A 49 -13.61 7.34 -7.53
CA GLU A 49 -12.15 7.45 -7.52
C GLU A 49 -11.49 6.15 -7.04
N GLU A 50 -12.07 5.47 -6.05
CA GLU A 50 -11.61 4.15 -5.58
C GLU A 50 -11.82 3.07 -6.66
N GLU A 51 -12.92 3.13 -7.41
CA GLU A 51 -13.16 2.23 -8.54
C GLU A 51 -12.16 2.47 -9.69
N ALA A 52 -11.88 3.74 -9.99
CA ALA A 52 -10.88 4.12 -10.99
C ALA A 52 -9.48 3.67 -10.57
N GLU A 53 -9.11 3.89 -9.30
CA GLU A 53 -7.84 3.45 -8.72
C GLU A 53 -7.71 1.92 -8.77
N LEU A 54 -8.74 1.19 -8.33
CA LEU A 54 -8.75 -0.27 -8.37
C LEU A 54 -8.59 -0.77 -9.81
N THR A 55 -9.29 -0.17 -10.76
CA THR A 55 -9.18 -0.51 -12.19
C THR A 55 -7.78 -0.26 -12.73
N GLU A 56 -7.21 0.92 -12.47
CA GLU A 56 -5.88 1.29 -12.94
C GLU A 56 -4.80 0.37 -12.37
N LYS A 57 -4.81 0.18 -11.04
CA LYS A 57 -3.82 -0.65 -10.36
C LYS A 57 -3.92 -2.11 -10.77
N THR A 58 -5.13 -2.65 -10.95
CA THR A 58 -5.31 -4.03 -11.41
C THR A 58 -4.83 -4.22 -12.85
N ARG A 59 -5.05 -3.26 -13.74
CA ARG A 59 -4.52 -3.31 -15.13
C ARG A 59 -2.99 -3.25 -15.19
N ALA A 60 -2.34 -2.66 -14.19
CA ALA A 60 -0.89 -2.62 -14.09
C ALA A 60 -0.28 -3.96 -13.59
N LEU A 61 -1.11 -4.90 -13.12
CA LEU A 61 -0.65 -6.22 -12.69
C LEU A 61 -0.46 -7.15 -13.89
N ASN A 62 0.60 -7.97 -13.83
CA ASN A 62 0.89 -8.98 -14.84
C ASN A 62 0.18 -10.28 -14.50
N PHE A 63 -1.05 -10.45 -14.97
CA PHE A 63 -1.80 -11.69 -14.79
C PHE A 63 -1.30 -12.81 -15.73
N PRO A 64 -1.49 -14.10 -15.36
CA PRO A 64 -1.32 -15.20 -16.30
C PRO A 64 -2.18 -14.96 -17.54
N THR A 65 -1.67 -15.29 -18.73
CA THR A 65 -2.38 -15.12 -20.02
C THR A 65 -3.76 -15.80 -20.07
N GLN A 66 -3.99 -16.78 -19.21
CA GLN A 66 -5.25 -17.50 -19.05
C GLN A 66 -6.31 -16.69 -18.28
N VAL A 67 -5.94 -15.58 -17.63
CA VAL A 67 -6.83 -14.69 -16.87
C VAL A 67 -7.04 -13.37 -17.63
N PRO A 68 -7.88 -13.37 -18.68
CA PRO A 68 -8.23 -12.15 -19.40
C PRO A 68 -9.22 -11.25 -18.65
N ASN A 69 -9.97 -11.78 -17.67
CA ASN A 69 -11.01 -11.03 -16.95
C ASN A 69 -10.81 -11.08 -15.43
N VAL A 70 -10.81 -9.91 -14.80
CA VAL A 70 -10.84 -9.74 -13.34
C VAL A 70 -12.10 -8.98 -12.96
N ASP A 71 -12.92 -9.60 -12.12
CA ASP A 71 -14.23 -9.11 -11.74
C ASP A 71 -14.29 -8.85 -10.23
N TYR A 72 -14.69 -7.64 -9.84
CA TYR A 72 -14.87 -7.27 -8.45
C TYR A 72 -16.36 -7.19 -8.13
N VAL A 73 -16.84 -7.99 -7.18
CA VAL A 73 -18.25 -7.95 -6.73
C VAL A 73 -18.30 -7.39 -5.32
N ILE A 74 -18.81 -6.16 -5.18
CA ILE A 74 -18.90 -5.45 -3.91
C ILE A 74 -20.36 -5.26 -3.52
N SER A 75 -20.68 -5.62 -2.27
CA SER A 75 -22.00 -5.43 -1.69
C SER A 75 -21.95 -5.01 -0.23
N ALA A 76 -23.05 -4.45 0.24
CA ALA A 76 -23.37 -4.21 1.63
C ALA A 76 -24.71 -4.86 2.03
N THR A 77 -25.35 -5.60 1.12
CA THR A 77 -26.70 -6.15 1.26
C THR A 77 -26.78 -7.64 0.90
N ALA A 78 -25.63 -8.31 0.78
CA ALA A 78 -25.58 -9.75 0.55
C ALA A 78 -26.22 -10.55 1.68
N THR A 79 -26.74 -11.73 1.32
CA THR A 79 -27.42 -12.64 2.24
C THR A 79 -26.65 -13.93 2.42
N THR A 80 -27.01 -14.70 3.45
CA THR A 80 -26.50 -16.07 3.64
C THR A 80 -27.45 -17.11 3.03
N PRO A 81 -26.94 -18.25 2.52
CA PRO A 81 -25.51 -18.60 2.38
C PRO A 81 -24.78 -17.72 1.35
N TYR A 82 -23.59 -17.23 1.73
CA TYR A 82 -22.89 -16.20 0.95
C TYR A 82 -22.48 -16.69 -0.45
N ASP A 83 -21.98 -17.92 -0.55
CA ASP A 83 -21.63 -18.53 -1.85
C ASP A 83 -22.84 -18.65 -2.78
N ASP A 84 -24.02 -18.96 -2.23
CA ASP A 84 -25.26 -19.01 -3.00
C ASP A 84 -25.69 -17.63 -3.47
N TRP A 85 -25.49 -16.59 -2.65
CA TRP A 85 -25.74 -15.21 -3.06
C TRP A 85 -24.82 -14.79 -4.22
N VAL A 86 -23.52 -15.10 -4.16
CA VAL A 86 -22.58 -14.80 -5.25
C VAL A 86 -22.94 -15.58 -6.52
N LYS A 87 -23.30 -16.86 -6.38
CA LYS A 87 -23.80 -17.68 -7.49
C LYS A 87 -25.05 -17.05 -8.13
N ASP A 88 -26.05 -16.67 -7.33
CA ASP A 88 -27.29 -16.10 -7.83
C ASP A 88 -27.08 -14.73 -8.47
N PHE A 89 -26.11 -13.95 -7.98
CA PHE A 89 -25.64 -12.73 -8.63
C PHE A 89 -25.17 -13.02 -10.06
N GLY A 90 -24.30 -14.02 -10.26
CA GLY A 90 -23.87 -14.42 -11.60
C GLY A 90 -24.99 -15.05 -12.45
N LEU A 91 -25.84 -15.90 -11.86
CA LEU A 91 -26.89 -16.61 -12.61
C LEU A 91 -27.99 -15.66 -13.13
N HIS A 92 -28.39 -14.67 -12.31
CA HIS A 92 -29.58 -13.88 -12.57
C HIS A 92 -29.30 -12.42 -12.97
N GLN A 93 -28.12 -11.89 -12.66
CA GLN A 93 -27.79 -10.48 -12.93
C GLN A 93 -26.64 -10.34 -13.94
N HIS A 94 -25.62 -11.20 -13.84
CA HIS A 94 -24.38 -11.10 -14.63
C HIS A 94 -24.01 -12.43 -15.27
N ARG A 95 -24.80 -12.82 -16.28
CA ARG A 95 -24.76 -14.13 -16.93
C ARG A 95 -23.43 -14.43 -17.62
N GLU A 96 -22.71 -13.38 -18.00
CA GLU A 96 -21.34 -13.40 -18.53
C GLU A 96 -20.33 -14.04 -17.56
N LEU A 97 -20.58 -13.99 -16.25
CA LEU A 97 -19.71 -14.60 -15.23
C LEU A 97 -19.90 -16.12 -15.11
N ILE A 98 -20.89 -16.69 -15.80
CA ILE A 98 -21.26 -18.10 -15.69
C ILE A 98 -21.08 -18.80 -17.04
N ASN A 99 -20.57 -20.03 -17.02
CA ASN A 99 -20.42 -20.85 -18.23
C ASN A 99 -21.76 -21.07 -18.98
N GLN A 100 -21.70 -21.55 -20.21
CA GLN A 100 -22.91 -21.75 -21.04
C GLN A 100 -23.93 -22.70 -20.38
N GLU A 101 -23.45 -23.73 -19.68
CA GLU A 101 -24.28 -24.73 -19.03
C GLU A 101 -24.95 -24.25 -17.73
N GLY A 102 -24.52 -23.10 -17.16
CA GLY A 102 -25.13 -22.55 -15.95
C GLY A 102 -24.79 -23.28 -14.66
N ASN A 103 -23.70 -24.03 -14.64
CA ASN A 103 -23.32 -24.84 -13.50
C ASN A 103 -21.89 -24.58 -13.01
N LYS A 104 -21.14 -23.64 -13.62
CA LYS A 104 -19.79 -23.23 -13.22
C LYS A 104 -19.53 -21.76 -13.54
N TRP A 105 -18.48 -21.19 -12.95
CA TRP A 105 -17.95 -19.88 -13.36
C TRP A 105 -17.42 -19.93 -14.79
N ALA A 106 -17.55 -18.84 -15.53
CA ALA A 106 -17.08 -18.72 -16.90
C ALA A 106 -15.56 -18.82 -16.99
N ASP A 107 -15.06 -19.41 -18.08
CA ASP A 107 -13.62 -19.60 -18.30
C ASP A 107 -12.89 -18.26 -18.42
N GLY A 108 -11.68 -18.19 -17.87
CA GLY A 108 -10.84 -16.99 -17.89
C GLY A 108 -11.29 -15.85 -16.97
N HIS A 109 -12.29 -16.07 -16.11
CA HIS A 109 -12.73 -15.11 -15.10
C HIS A 109 -12.14 -15.42 -13.71
N VAL A 110 -11.66 -14.38 -13.03
CA VAL A 110 -11.34 -14.41 -11.60
C VAL A 110 -12.18 -13.35 -10.90
N LEU A 111 -13.04 -13.81 -9.99
CA LEU A 111 -13.94 -12.95 -9.22
C LEU A 111 -13.36 -12.78 -7.80
N PHE A 112 -13.24 -11.53 -7.36
CA PHE A 112 -12.99 -11.18 -5.96
C PHE A 112 -14.24 -10.53 -5.38
N THR A 113 -14.77 -11.08 -4.29
CA THR A 113 -16.04 -10.65 -3.73
C THR A 113 -15.90 -10.19 -2.29
N VAL A 114 -16.67 -9.18 -1.92
CA VAL A 114 -16.78 -8.73 -0.53
C VAL A 114 -18.18 -8.22 -0.23
N ASP A 115 -18.74 -8.67 0.90
CA ASP A 115 -19.82 -7.97 1.57
C ASP A 115 -19.33 -7.30 2.85
N VAL A 116 -19.48 -5.98 2.89
CA VAL A 116 -18.91 -5.13 3.94
C VAL A 116 -19.69 -5.16 5.26
N ASN A 117 -20.99 -5.48 5.21
CA ASN A 117 -21.88 -5.47 6.38
C ASN A 117 -21.99 -6.88 6.98
N LEU A 118 -22.17 -7.90 6.14
CA LEU A 118 -22.15 -9.32 6.48
C LEU A 118 -20.74 -9.80 6.85
N ARG A 119 -19.71 -9.01 6.50
CA ARG A 119 -18.28 -9.29 6.75
C ARG A 119 -17.85 -10.62 6.16
N LYS A 120 -18.24 -10.82 4.90
CA LYS A 120 -17.92 -12.01 4.12
C LYS A 120 -17.13 -11.63 2.89
N MET A 121 -16.24 -12.49 2.47
CA MET A 121 -15.47 -12.34 1.23
C MET A 121 -15.32 -13.66 0.52
N GLY A 122 -14.93 -13.64 -0.74
CA GLY A 122 -14.55 -14.83 -1.47
C GLY A 122 -13.72 -14.54 -2.70
N THR A 123 -13.11 -15.60 -3.21
CA THR A 123 -12.47 -15.64 -4.53
C THR A 123 -13.08 -16.80 -5.29
N TYR A 124 -13.45 -16.56 -6.54
CA TYR A 124 -14.03 -17.59 -7.42
C TYR A 124 -13.34 -17.56 -8.76
N VAL A 125 -13.14 -18.71 -9.37
CA VAL A 125 -12.39 -18.81 -10.63
C VAL A 125 -13.10 -19.71 -11.63
N GLY A 126 -12.94 -19.37 -12.91
CA GLY A 126 -13.29 -20.19 -14.06
C GLY A 126 -12.70 -21.61 -13.95
N GLU A 127 -13.37 -22.57 -14.57
CA GLU A 127 -13.00 -23.98 -14.45
C GLU A 127 -11.59 -24.25 -15.02
N ASP A 128 -11.26 -23.59 -16.12
CA ASP A 128 -9.98 -23.64 -16.81
C ASP A 128 -8.80 -23.12 -15.95
N LEU A 129 -9.09 -22.26 -14.96
CA LEU A 129 -8.10 -21.66 -14.08
C LEU A 129 -7.77 -22.49 -12.83
N LYS A 130 -8.55 -23.53 -12.51
CA LYS A 130 -8.33 -24.38 -11.32
C LYS A 130 -6.91 -24.96 -11.26
N GLY A 131 -6.41 -25.46 -12.40
CA GLY A 131 -5.06 -26.02 -12.52
C GLY A 131 -3.99 -24.93 -12.55
N PRO A 132 -4.05 -23.98 -13.51
CA PRO A 132 -3.09 -22.88 -13.64
C PRO A 132 -2.92 -21.99 -12.41
N LEU A 133 -3.93 -21.89 -11.53
CA LEU A 133 -3.87 -21.14 -10.28
C LEU A 133 -3.73 -22.05 -9.03
N GLY A 134 -3.47 -23.35 -9.20
CA GLY A 134 -3.27 -24.28 -8.09
C GLY A 134 -4.44 -24.37 -7.10
N TYR A 135 -5.65 -24.03 -7.55
CA TYR A 135 -6.85 -23.95 -6.71
C TYR A 135 -7.22 -25.30 -6.11
N THR A 136 -6.80 -26.40 -6.75
CA THR A 136 -6.99 -27.78 -6.27
C THR A 136 -6.17 -28.12 -5.03
N LYS A 137 -5.07 -27.40 -4.76
CA LYS A 137 -4.18 -27.62 -3.61
C LYS A 137 -4.30 -26.55 -2.54
N HIS A 138 -4.62 -25.30 -2.92
CA HIS A 138 -4.66 -24.15 -2.03
C HIS A 138 -5.88 -23.26 -2.30
N SER A 139 -7.09 -23.83 -2.18
CA SER A 139 -8.34 -23.15 -2.55
C SER A 139 -8.63 -21.86 -1.77
N THR A 140 -8.10 -21.72 -0.55
CA THR A 140 -8.39 -20.58 0.35
C THR A 140 -7.40 -19.43 0.24
N ARG A 141 -6.17 -19.68 -0.27
CA ARG A 141 -5.04 -18.74 -0.30
C ARG A 141 -5.42 -17.33 -0.76
N TYR A 142 -6.18 -17.24 -1.85
CA TYR A 142 -6.55 -15.96 -2.46
C TYR A 142 -7.52 -15.17 -1.57
N SER A 143 -8.54 -15.85 -1.06
CA SER A 143 -9.50 -15.25 -0.11
C SER A 143 -8.82 -14.84 1.20
N ASP A 144 -7.95 -15.70 1.73
CA ASP A 144 -7.23 -15.43 2.98
C ASP A 144 -6.31 -14.20 2.86
N SER A 145 -5.69 -14.00 1.70
CA SER A 145 -4.81 -12.85 1.45
C SER A 145 -5.53 -11.50 1.64
N MET A 146 -6.83 -11.44 1.37
CA MET A 146 -7.62 -10.21 1.49
C MET A 146 -8.03 -9.91 2.94
N GLN A 147 -7.91 -10.89 3.85
CA GLN A 147 -8.51 -10.82 5.18
C GLN A 147 -7.98 -9.70 6.05
N LYS A 148 -6.66 -9.47 6.06
CA LYS A 148 -6.03 -8.45 6.92
C LYS A 148 -6.55 -7.05 6.54
N SER A 149 -6.49 -6.73 5.26
CA SER A 149 -7.05 -5.51 4.69
C SER A 149 -8.54 -5.39 5.00
N PHE A 150 -9.31 -6.46 4.79
CA PHE A 150 -10.75 -6.43 5.08
C PHE A 150 -11.09 -6.26 6.56
N LYS A 151 -10.31 -6.84 7.48
CA LYS A 151 -10.42 -6.60 8.94
C LYS A 151 -10.25 -5.13 9.28
N ASN A 152 -9.24 -4.50 8.69
CA ASN A 152 -8.80 -3.16 9.07
C ASN A 152 -9.67 -2.04 8.53
N GLY A 153 -10.06 -2.11 7.26
CA GLY A 153 -10.42 -0.84 6.64
C GLY A 153 -10.42 -0.81 5.13
N ASP A 154 -9.86 -1.83 4.51
CA ASP A 154 -9.41 -1.71 3.15
C ASP A 154 -10.18 -2.59 2.20
N TRP A 155 -11.24 -2.04 1.63
CA TRP A 155 -11.93 -2.73 0.54
C TRP A 155 -11.03 -2.75 -0.71
N VAL A 156 -10.58 -1.59 -1.20
CA VAL A 156 -9.78 -1.49 -2.44
C VAL A 156 -8.54 -2.35 -2.37
N GLY A 157 -7.76 -2.24 -1.30
CA GLY A 157 -6.51 -2.97 -1.17
C GLY A 157 -6.66 -4.38 -0.66
N GLY A 158 -7.77 -4.75 -0.01
CA GLY A 158 -8.10 -6.17 0.14
C GLY A 158 -8.34 -6.81 -1.23
N LEU A 159 -9.18 -6.18 -2.07
CA LEU A 159 -9.45 -6.63 -3.43
C LEU A 159 -8.19 -6.63 -4.32
N LEU A 160 -7.34 -5.60 -4.21
CA LEU A 160 -6.07 -5.51 -4.93
C LEU A 160 -5.05 -6.52 -4.41
N THR A 161 -5.06 -6.86 -3.11
CA THR A 161 -4.18 -7.90 -2.54
C THR A 161 -4.57 -9.28 -3.08
N GLY A 162 -5.88 -9.57 -3.18
CA GLY A 162 -6.37 -10.78 -3.85
C GLY A 162 -5.90 -10.85 -5.30
N ALA A 163 -6.10 -9.78 -6.06
CA ALA A 163 -5.68 -9.65 -7.45
C ALA A 163 -4.16 -9.80 -7.63
N THR A 164 -3.37 -9.16 -6.78
CA THR A 164 -1.91 -9.26 -6.78
C THR A 164 -1.45 -10.68 -6.48
N THR A 165 -2.14 -11.38 -5.55
CA THR A 165 -1.83 -12.76 -5.20
C THR A 165 -2.07 -13.71 -6.38
N VAL A 166 -3.12 -13.47 -7.18
CA VAL A 166 -3.37 -14.22 -8.42
C VAL A 166 -2.34 -13.87 -9.50
N ALA A 167 -2.05 -12.58 -9.72
CA ALA A 167 -1.09 -12.14 -10.73
C ALA A 167 0.33 -12.70 -10.48
N LYS A 168 0.72 -12.85 -9.21
CA LYS A 168 2.03 -13.38 -8.81
C LYS A 168 2.07 -14.91 -8.68
N TYR A 169 1.01 -15.63 -9.03
CA TYR A 169 0.99 -17.08 -8.87
C TYR A 169 2.00 -17.77 -9.80
N ASP A 170 2.92 -18.54 -9.23
CA ASP A 170 3.87 -19.38 -9.95
C ASP A 170 3.68 -20.86 -9.55
N PRO A 171 3.25 -21.75 -10.47
CA PRO A 171 3.04 -23.17 -10.18
C PRO A 171 4.34 -23.95 -9.94
N ASN A 172 5.50 -23.43 -10.37
CA ASN A 172 6.80 -24.09 -10.29
C ASN A 172 7.68 -23.53 -9.16
N ALA A 173 7.19 -22.57 -8.38
CA ALA A 173 7.86 -22.13 -7.18
C ALA A 173 7.95 -23.30 -6.19
N THR A 174 9.07 -24.02 -6.20
CA THR A 174 9.54 -24.74 -5.01
C THR A 174 9.68 -23.71 -3.90
N ASP A 175 9.24 -24.04 -2.68
CA ASP A 175 9.12 -23.18 -1.48
C ASP A 175 10.46 -22.53 -1.04
N ASN A 176 11.02 -21.70 -1.93
CA ASN A 176 12.36 -21.12 -1.96
C ASN A 176 12.37 -19.99 -3.02
N SER A 177 11.46 -19.01 -2.87
CA SER A 177 11.44 -17.80 -3.68
C SER A 177 12.38 -16.73 -3.11
N SER A 178 13.68 -16.89 -3.34
CA SER A 178 14.72 -15.95 -2.87
C SER A 178 15.68 -15.45 -3.95
N LYS A 179 15.31 -15.52 -5.23
CA LYS A 179 16.26 -15.23 -6.32
C LYS A 179 15.72 -14.44 -7.52
N ILE A 180 14.86 -13.42 -7.38
CA ILE A 180 14.62 -12.45 -8.49
C ILE A 180 14.54 -10.95 -8.07
N PHE A 181 14.51 -10.57 -6.78
CA PHE A 181 14.44 -9.15 -6.37
C PHE A 181 15.76 -8.53 -5.89
N GLY A 182 16.90 -8.94 -6.48
CA GLY A 182 18.24 -8.43 -6.17
C GLY A 182 18.54 -6.99 -6.59
N GLY A 183 17.55 -6.08 -6.65
CA GLY A 183 17.74 -4.71 -7.15
C GLY A 183 17.12 -3.58 -6.31
N LEU A 184 16.35 -3.86 -5.26
CA LEU A 184 15.52 -2.82 -4.62
C LEU A 184 16.19 -2.06 -3.45
N PHE A 185 17.46 -2.31 -3.16
CA PHE A 185 18.26 -1.47 -2.25
C PHE A 185 19.16 -0.46 -2.98
N ALA A 186 18.97 -0.28 -4.29
CA ALA A 186 19.78 0.62 -5.12
C ALA A 186 18.92 1.70 -5.78
N ALA A 187 18.29 2.58 -4.99
CA ALA A 187 18.11 3.99 -5.33
C ALA A 187 17.17 4.65 -4.30
N ALA A 188 17.72 5.58 -3.53
CA ALA A 188 16.93 6.64 -2.91
C ALA A 188 16.06 7.32 -3.97
N GLY A 189 14.72 7.24 -3.88
CA GLY A 189 13.87 7.96 -4.83
C GLY A 189 12.36 7.67 -4.88
N ALA A 190 11.84 6.60 -4.26
CA ALA A 190 10.44 6.19 -4.46
C ALA A 190 9.48 6.45 -3.28
N VAL A 191 9.81 7.38 -2.36
CA VAL A 191 8.98 7.64 -1.16
C VAL A 191 7.73 8.47 -1.49
N PHE A 192 7.77 9.28 -2.55
CA PHE A 192 6.73 10.28 -2.84
C PHE A 192 5.38 9.68 -3.29
N ALA A 193 5.40 8.58 -4.06
CA ALA A 193 4.16 7.94 -4.54
C ALA A 193 3.46 7.12 -3.44
N ALA A 194 4.22 6.62 -2.46
CA ALA A 194 3.69 5.85 -1.35
C ALA A 194 2.96 6.74 -0.34
N ILE A 195 3.49 7.91 -0.02
CA ILE A 195 2.84 8.80 0.96
C ILE A 195 1.47 9.24 0.43
N VAL A 196 1.33 9.74 -0.80
CA VAL A 196 0.02 10.15 -1.33
C VAL A 196 -0.92 8.95 -1.57
N GLY A 197 -0.39 7.80 -2.02
CA GLY A 197 -1.16 6.59 -2.32
C GLY A 197 -1.60 5.77 -1.10
N PHE A 198 -0.90 5.86 0.04
CA PHE A 198 -1.24 5.15 1.27
C PHE A 198 -2.44 5.80 1.99
N PHE A 199 -2.69 7.10 1.79
CA PHE A 199 -3.80 7.79 2.45
C PHE A 199 -5.12 7.71 1.68
N SER A 200 -5.11 7.47 0.36
CA SER A 200 -6.29 7.03 -0.42
C SER A 200 -6.92 5.73 0.11
N PHE A 201 -6.18 4.98 0.91
CA PHE A 201 -6.60 3.72 1.50
C PHE A 201 -7.51 3.88 2.73
N TYR A 202 -7.40 5.01 3.43
CA TYR A 202 -8.18 5.33 4.65
C TYR A 202 -9.64 5.77 4.37
N TYR A 203 -10.20 5.40 3.21
CA TYR A 203 -11.48 5.89 2.69
C TYR A 203 -12.68 4.98 3.02
N ARG A 204 -12.60 4.17 4.07
CA ARG A 204 -13.73 3.30 4.43
C ARG A 204 -14.93 4.04 5.03
N LYS A 205 -16.08 3.95 4.33
CA LYS A 205 -17.48 4.18 4.77
C LYS A 205 -17.62 5.15 5.96
N ARG A 206 -17.67 6.44 5.68
CA ARG A 206 -17.84 7.45 6.72
C ARG A 206 -19.29 7.62 7.12
N ASN A 207 -19.57 7.27 8.36
CA ASN A 207 -20.77 7.72 9.05
C ASN A 207 -20.58 9.19 9.46
N ARG A 208 -21.69 9.91 9.70
CA ARG A 208 -21.68 11.34 10.11
C ARG A 208 -20.74 11.64 11.29
N LYS A 209 -20.53 10.65 12.17
CA LYS A 209 -19.58 10.75 13.29
C LYS A 209 -18.13 10.99 12.85
N ARG A 210 -17.62 10.21 11.90
CA ARG A 210 -16.23 10.36 11.40
C ARG A 210 -16.01 11.68 10.69
N ALA A 211 -16.97 12.11 9.85
CA ALA A 211 -16.89 13.41 9.20
C ALA A 211 -16.87 14.57 10.22
N MET A 212 -17.54 14.41 11.36
CA MET A 212 -17.48 15.37 12.48
C MET A 212 -16.11 15.35 13.17
N GLU A 213 -15.52 14.17 13.39
CA GLU A 213 -14.17 14.02 13.96
C GLU A 213 -13.11 14.64 13.03
N ASP A 214 -13.22 14.42 11.72
CA ASP A 214 -12.34 15.02 10.71
C ASP A 214 -12.47 16.55 10.71
N TYR A 215 -13.71 17.07 10.71
CA TYR A 215 -13.98 18.49 10.81
C TYR A 215 -13.38 19.11 12.08
N GLN A 216 -13.57 18.47 13.24
CA GLN A 216 -13.01 18.95 14.51
C GLN A 216 -11.48 18.95 14.48
N THR A 217 -10.87 17.91 13.91
CA THR A 217 -9.42 17.81 13.75
C THR A 217 -8.87 18.98 12.94
N VAL A 218 -9.50 19.24 11.80
CA VAL A 218 -9.15 20.36 10.92
C VAL A 218 -9.36 21.70 11.62
N ALA A 219 -10.57 21.97 12.10
CA ALA A 219 -10.94 23.25 12.71
C ALA A 219 -10.07 23.60 13.92
N THR A 220 -9.64 22.59 14.69
CA THR A 220 -8.82 22.79 15.89
C THR A 220 -7.35 23.07 15.53
N ASN A 221 -6.79 22.36 14.56
CA ASN A 221 -5.33 22.33 14.38
C ASN A 221 -4.85 23.10 13.15
N TYR A 222 -5.69 23.26 12.11
CA TYR A 222 -5.25 23.83 10.83
C TYR A 222 -4.68 25.24 10.98
N THR A 223 -5.40 26.16 11.65
CA THR A 223 -4.95 27.55 11.83
C THR A 223 -3.65 27.64 12.64
N HIS A 224 -3.50 26.82 13.69
CA HIS A 224 -2.26 26.76 14.46
C HIS A 224 -1.09 26.33 13.59
N LEU A 225 -1.24 25.23 12.85
CA LEU A 225 -0.19 24.70 11.99
C LEU A 225 0.13 25.66 10.84
N ALA A 226 -0.87 26.28 10.21
CA ALA A 226 -0.67 27.24 9.14
C ALA A 226 0.10 28.49 9.62
N ASN A 227 -0.23 29.01 10.80
CA ASN A 227 0.44 30.18 11.37
C ASN A 227 1.87 29.88 11.83
N ASN A 228 2.15 28.64 12.23
CA ASN A 228 3.46 28.22 12.73
C ASN A 228 4.31 27.49 11.69
N LEU A 229 3.80 27.29 10.47
CA LEU A 229 4.46 26.46 9.45
C LEU A 229 5.89 26.91 9.16
N ASP A 230 6.11 28.22 9.03
CA ASP A 230 7.44 28.79 8.81
C ASP A 230 8.40 28.47 9.98
N SER A 231 7.92 28.53 11.22
CA SER A 231 8.74 28.18 12.37
C SER A 231 9.07 26.69 12.42
N ILE A 232 8.15 25.82 11.99
CA ILE A 232 8.37 24.38 11.93
C ILE A 232 9.36 24.07 10.80
N ASP A 233 9.22 24.72 9.63
CA ASP A 233 10.11 24.58 8.49
C ASP A 233 11.53 25.03 8.81
N ILE A 234 11.70 26.16 9.51
CA ILE A 234 13.00 26.61 10.02
C ILE A 234 13.59 25.56 10.96
N ARG A 235 12.79 24.99 11.88
CA ARG A 235 13.28 23.97 12.82
C ARG A 235 13.73 22.72 12.07
N ALA A 236 12.94 22.23 11.12
CA ALA A 236 13.26 21.07 10.28
C ALA A 236 14.58 21.25 9.53
N HIS A 237 14.79 22.43 8.94
CA HIS A 237 16.02 22.76 8.21
C HIS A 237 17.21 23.07 9.13
N SER A 238 16.97 23.42 10.39
CA SER A 238 18.03 23.69 11.38
C SER A 238 18.66 22.43 11.98
N LEU A 239 18.08 21.25 11.73
CA LEU A 239 18.61 19.97 12.19
C LEU A 239 19.94 19.66 11.50
N THR A 240 20.92 19.28 12.31
CA THR A 240 22.32 19.08 11.86
C THR A 240 22.85 17.68 12.10
N SER A 241 22.17 16.87 12.91
CA SER A 241 22.62 15.52 13.21
C SER A 241 22.64 14.63 11.96
N PRO A 242 23.47 13.57 11.94
CA PRO A 242 23.49 12.63 10.82
C PRO A 242 22.16 11.91 10.55
N ILE A 243 21.23 11.90 11.53
CA ILE A 243 19.89 11.33 11.41
C ILE A 243 18.98 12.23 10.56
N ALA A 244 19.17 13.55 10.64
CA ALA A 244 18.49 14.49 9.76
C ALA A 244 19.16 14.45 8.39
N ASP A 245 18.81 13.44 7.59
CA ASP A 245 19.42 13.15 6.30
C ASP A 245 18.57 13.62 5.11
N ALA A 246 18.87 13.14 3.91
CA ALA A 246 18.12 13.50 2.71
C ALA A 246 16.71 12.88 2.65
N THR A 247 16.50 11.74 3.30
CA THR A 247 15.20 11.06 3.35
C THR A 247 14.26 11.84 4.26
N LEU A 248 14.68 12.18 5.48
CA LEU A 248 13.89 12.96 6.43
C LEU A 248 13.51 14.33 5.86
N ARG A 249 14.45 15.01 5.18
CA ARG A 249 14.17 16.30 4.52
C ARG A 249 13.15 16.19 3.40
N ARG A 250 13.23 15.12 2.60
CA ARG A 250 12.22 14.84 1.56
C ARG A 250 10.86 14.61 2.19
N GLU A 251 10.76 13.72 3.18
CA GLU A 251 9.49 13.46 3.86
C GLU A 251 8.87 14.72 4.48
N TRP A 252 9.70 15.60 5.06
CA TRP A 252 9.25 16.91 5.54
C TRP A 252 8.65 17.76 4.42
N ASP A 253 9.36 17.91 3.29
CA ASP A 253 8.86 18.69 2.16
C ASP A 253 7.57 18.10 1.59
N ASP A 254 7.45 16.78 1.50
CA ASP A 254 6.26 16.08 1.02
C ASP A 254 5.05 16.37 1.93
N ILE A 255 5.23 16.27 3.25
CA ILE A 255 4.19 16.54 4.25
C ILE A 255 3.79 18.02 4.24
N LYS A 256 4.76 18.93 4.20
CA LYS A 256 4.53 20.38 4.11
C LYS A 256 3.72 20.72 2.85
N ASN A 257 4.14 20.20 1.69
CA ASN A 257 3.44 20.45 0.43
C ASN A 257 2.03 19.84 0.42
N GLY A 258 1.86 18.64 0.99
CA GLY A 258 0.55 18.00 1.15
C GLY A 258 -0.40 18.83 2.00
N PHE A 259 0.08 19.40 3.12
CA PHE A 259 -0.69 20.33 3.95
C PHE A 259 -1.05 21.62 3.22
N LEU A 260 -0.08 22.25 2.54
CA LEU A 260 -0.30 23.48 1.78
C LEU A 260 -1.31 23.30 0.65
N ALA A 261 -1.33 22.14 0.01
CA ALA A 261 -2.31 21.81 -1.03
C ALA A 261 -3.77 21.81 -0.53
N GLN A 262 -4.00 21.69 0.78
CA GLN A 262 -5.34 21.75 1.37
C GLN A 262 -5.84 23.18 1.60
N HIS A 263 -5.00 24.20 1.40
CA HIS A 263 -5.29 25.57 1.82
C HIS A 263 -6.63 26.11 1.30
N ASP A 264 -6.87 26.00 0.00
CA ASP A 264 -8.09 26.53 -0.62
C ASP A 264 -9.34 25.80 -0.13
N ALA A 265 -9.25 24.48 0.06
CA ALA A 265 -10.36 23.68 0.59
C ALA A 265 -10.71 24.10 2.02
N MET A 266 -9.69 24.43 2.83
CA MET A 266 -9.84 24.83 4.23
C MET A 266 -10.36 26.25 4.42
N MET A 267 -9.92 27.20 3.59
CA MET A 267 -10.43 28.58 3.60
C MET A 267 -11.93 28.66 3.30
N GLN A 268 -12.46 27.65 2.59
CA GLN A 268 -13.87 27.55 2.26
C GLN A 268 -14.70 26.81 3.32
N LEU A 269 -14.08 26.32 4.41
CA LEU A 269 -14.83 25.63 5.46
C LEU A 269 -15.60 26.65 6.32
N PRO A 270 -16.93 26.48 6.48
CA PRO A 270 -17.68 27.32 7.39
C PRO A 270 -17.29 27.01 8.84
N GLU A 271 -17.01 28.03 9.64
CA GLU A 271 -16.63 27.92 11.06
C GLU A 271 -17.70 27.22 11.92
N ASN A 272 -18.97 27.24 11.46
CA ASN A 272 -20.12 26.61 12.10
C ASN A 272 -20.94 25.78 11.10
N ALA A 273 -20.27 24.92 10.34
CA ALA A 273 -20.94 24.05 9.38
C ALA A 273 -21.92 23.10 10.10
N ASP A 274 -23.15 22.98 9.58
CA ASP A 274 -24.10 21.99 10.10
C ASP A 274 -23.68 20.56 9.74
N ALA A 275 -24.25 19.57 10.42
CA ALA A 275 -23.90 18.17 10.21
C ALA A 275 -24.24 17.63 8.81
N LYS A 276 -25.04 18.35 8.01
CA LYS A 276 -25.35 17.99 6.62
C LYS A 276 -24.27 18.54 5.68
N ALA A 277 -23.84 19.78 5.88
CA ALA A 277 -22.76 20.44 5.14
C ALA A 277 -21.41 19.74 5.39
N ILE A 278 -21.12 19.37 6.64
CA ILE A 278 -19.93 18.56 7.00
C ILE A 278 -19.95 17.23 6.26
N TYR A 279 -21.08 16.54 6.27
CA TYR A 279 -21.20 15.26 5.59
C TYR A 279 -21.08 15.35 4.05
N ALA A 280 -21.58 16.45 3.46
CA ALA A 280 -21.45 16.71 2.04
C ALA A 280 -19.99 16.83 1.60
N ARG A 281 -19.13 17.47 2.43
CA ARG A 281 -17.70 17.67 2.17
C ARG A 281 -16.79 16.63 2.84
N ARG A 282 -17.34 15.48 3.26
CA ARG A 282 -16.60 14.46 4.02
C ARG A 282 -15.28 14.03 3.36
N LYS A 283 -15.20 13.91 2.03
CA LYS A 283 -13.97 13.50 1.33
C LYS A 283 -12.86 14.54 1.53
N GLU A 284 -13.14 15.80 1.21
CA GLU A 284 -12.21 16.93 1.41
C GLU A 284 -11.77 17.07 2.87
N LEU A 285 -12.72 16.92 3.81
CA LEU A 285 -12.44 16.96 5.24
C LEU A 285 -11.51 15.85 5.69
N ALA A 286 -11.54 14.67 5.06
CA ALA A 286 -10.51 13.67 5.38
C ALA A 286 -9.15 14.07 4.94
N THR A 287 -9.04 14.46 3.67
CA THR A 287 -7.75 14.68 3.04
C THR A 287 -7.04 15.78 3.82
N ALA A 288 -7.80 16.79 4.23
CA ALA A 288 -7.37 17.80 5.16
C ALA A 288 -7.05 17.28 6.57
N ALA A 289 -7.94 16.52 7.21
CA ALA A 289 -7.68 15.98 8.56
C ALA A 289 -6.44 15.09 8.60
N ALA A 290 -6.21 14.28 7.57
CA ALA A 290 -5.03 13.45 7.40
C ALA A 290 -3.77 14.32 7.23
N SER A 291 -3.81 15.30 6.32
CA SER A 291 -2.67 16.22 6.10
C SER A 291 -2.33 17.02 7.35
N VAL A 292 -3.35 17.51 8.08
CA VAL A 292 -3.22 18.18 9.38
C VAL A 292 -2.59 17.25 10.43
N THR A 293 -3.05 16.00 10.49
CA THR A 293 -2.54 15.02 11.45
C THR A 293 -1.08 14.68 11.16
N GLN A 294 -0.73 14.49 9.89
CA GLN A 294 0.64 14.23 9.48
C GLN A 294 1.57 15.39 9.79
N LEU A 295 1.19 16.61 9.44
CA LEU A 295 2.02 17.78 9.72
C LEU A 295 2.20 17.97 11.23
N ARG A 296 1.16 17.74 12.03
CA ARG A 296 1.26 17.78 13.50
C ARG A 296 2.20 16.70 14.05
N ASN A 297 2.11 15.48 13.53
CA ASN A 297 3.01 14.40 13.94
C ASN A 297 4.44 14.71 13.52
N ALA A 298 4.66 15.18 12.30
CA ALA A 298 5.95 15.60 11.79
C ALA A 298 6.55 16.74 12.63
N GLU A 299 5.74 17.74 13.02
CA GLU A 299 6.16 18.80 13.95
C GLU A 299 6.66 18.20 15.28
N ASN A 300 5.90 17.30 15.89
CA ASN A 300 6.29 16.64 17.14
C ASN A 300 7.57 15.80 16.99
N ASN A 301 7.73 15.12 15.86
CA ASN A 301 8.87 14.27 15.56
C ASN A 301 10.14 15.11 15.29
N ILE A 302 10.00 16.21 14.55
CA ILE A 302 11.06 17.21 14.36
C ILE A 302 11.43 17.86 15.69
N ASP A 303 10.46 18.21 16.54
CA ASP A 303 10.72 18.76 17.86
C ASP A 303 11.49 17.78 18.76
N THR A 304 11.12 16.50 18.71
CA THR A 304 11.83 15.43 19.41
C THR A 304 13.30 15.39 18.99
N LEU A 305 13.58 15.30 17.69
CA LEU A 305 14.94 15.27 17.16
C LEU A 305 15.71 16.56 17.49
N PHE A 306 15.06 17.72 17.34
CA PHE A 306 15.65 19.03 17.69
C PHE A 306 16.04 19.09 19.17
N ARG A 307 15.17 18.64 20.08
CA ARG A 307 15.45 18.60 21.52
C ARG A 307 16.59 17.66 21.86
N MET A 308 16.70 16.52 21.16
CA MET A 308 17.87 15.64 21.29
C MET A 308 19.16 16.35 20.86
N GLU A 309 19.16 17.05 19.73
CA GLU A 309 20.31 17.84 19.27
C GLU A 309 20.68 18.96 20.27
N LYS A 310 19.70 19.58 20.91
CA LYS A 310 19.91 20.64 21.93
C LYS A 310 20.27 20.11 23.32
N GLY A 311 20.50 18.81 23.48
CA GLY A 311 20.99 18.28 24.76
C GLY A 311 19.91 17.98 25.79
N ASN A 312 18.63 17.89 25.39
CA ASN A 312 17.57 17.52 26.32
C ASN A 312 17.73 16.06 26.75
N THR A 313 18.21 15.85 27.98
CA THR A 313 18.54 14.51 28.50
C THR A 313 17.33 13.60 28.63
N ASP A 314 16.15 14.15 28.92
CA ASP A 314 14.93 13.35 29.11
C ASP A 314 14.46 12.74 27.78
N VAL A 315 14.46 13.54 26.71
CA VAL A 315 14.12 13.05 25.36
C VAL A 315 15.18 12.07 24.86
N ARG A 316 16.46 12.39 25.06
CA ARG A 316 17.57 11.49 24.71
C ARG A 316 17.44 10.14 25.39
N LEU A 317 17.16 10.13 26.70
CA LEU A 317 16.99 8.91 27.48
C LEU A 317 15.77 8.12 26.99
N LYS A 318 14.64 8.77 26.74
CA LYS A 318 13.43 8.13 26.21
C LYS A 318 13.70 7.41 24.88
N GLU A 319 14.23 8.13 23.88
CA GLU A 319 14.47 7.56 22.54
C GLU A 319 15.56 6.49 22.54
N LEU A 320 16.59 6.66 23.39
CA LEU A 320 17.63 5.65 23.56
C LEU A 320 17.14 4.40 24.28
N THR A 321 16.20 4.53 25.23
CA THR A 321 15.58 3.39 25.91
C THR A 321 14.75 2.57 24.94
N ALA A 322 13.93 3.22 24.10
CA ALA A 322 13.18 2.53 23.04
C ALA A 322 14.10 1.78 22.05
N LEU A 323 15.21 2.40 21.64
CA LEU A 323 16.22 1.76 20.80
C LEU A 323 16.89 0.57 21.52
N HIS A 324 17.24 0.72 22.79
CA HIS A 324 17.88 -0.34 23.58
C HIS A 324 16.95 -1.53 23.78
N GLU A 325 15.66 -1.29 24.04
CA GLU A 325 14.64 -2.34 24.14
C GLU A 325 14.54 -3.16 22.84
N ASP A 326 14.55 -2.50 21.68
CA ASP A 326 14.53 -3.18 20.38
C ASP A 326 15.81 -4.00 20.15
N ILE A 327 16.98 -3.42 20.45
CA ILE A 327 18.29 -4.11 20.36
C ILE A 327 18.30 -5.37 21.24
N VAL A 328 17.85 -5.26 22.50
CA VAL A 328 17.81 -6.41 23.43
C VAL A 328 16.85 -7.48 22.92
N LYS A 329 15.68 -7.09 22.40
CA LYS A 329 14.74 -8.04 21.80
C LYS A 329 15.36 -8.77 20.61
N ALA A 330 16.01 -8.05 19.71
CA ALA A 330 16.74 -8.64 18.59
C ALA A 330 17.85 -9.60 19.05
N GLN A 331 18.54 -9.28 20.16
CA GLN A 331 19.59 -10.13 20.72
C GLN A 331 19.03 -11.48 21.18
N VAL A 332 17.89 -11.46 21.88
CA VAL A 332 17.24 -12.65 22.44
C VAL A 332 16.69 -13.55 21.33
N GLU A 333 16.09 -12.97 20.30
CA GLU A 333 15.44 -13.72 19.21
C GLU A 333 16.41 -14.11 18.08
N ALA A 334 17.63 -13.56 18.05
CA ALA A 334 18.61 -13.91 17.03
C ALA A 334 19.09 -15.37 17.16
N ASN A 335 18.97 -16.16 16.08
CA ASN A 335 19.42 -17.56 16.02
C ASN A 335 20.88 -17.73 15.55
N ASP A 336 21.67 -16.65 15.44
CA ASP A 336 23.03 -16.66 14.91
C ASP A 336 24.02 -16.02 15.92
N ALA A 337 25.02 -16.78 16.34
CA ALA A 337 25.96 -16.37 17.39
C ALA A 337 26.82 -15.15 16.99
N ALA A 338 27.17 -14.99 15.70
CA ALA A 338 27.95 -13.85 15.25
C ALA A 338 27.10 -12.57 15.23
N ILE A 339 25.82 -12.69 14.87
CA ILE A 339 24.85 -11.59 14.96
C ILE A 339 24.59 -11.23 16.43
N GLN A 340 24.35 -12.22 17.30
CA GLN A 340 24.17 -11.99 18.75
C GLN A 340 25.34 -11.23 19.37
N ALA A 341 26.59 -11.57 18.99
CA ALA A 341 27.78 -10.88 19.47
C ALA A 341 27.78 -9.39 19.07
N ARG A 342 27.50 -9.09 17.78
CA ARG A 342 27.40 -7.69 17.30
C ARG A 342 26.27 -6.91 17.98
N ILE A 343 25.10 -7.52 18.19
CA ILE A 343 24.00 -6.89 18.93
C ILE A 343 24.40 -6.61 20.38
N GLY A 344 25.16 -7.50 21.02
CA GLY A 344 25.69 -7.31 22.37
C GLY A 344 26.63 -6.10 22.48
N GLU A 345 27.47 -5.87 21.47
CA GLU A 345 28.33 -4.67 21.39
C GLU A 345 27.49 -3.39 21.28
N LEU A 346 26.46 -3.39 20.42
CA LEU A 346 25.53 -2.27 20.28
C LEU A 346 24.74 -2.00 21.57
N SER A 347 24.26 -3.06 22.24
CA SER A 347 23.58 -2.96 23.53
C SER A 347 24.46 -2.30 24.60
N THR A 348 25.74 -2.66 24.65
CA THR A 348 26.71 -2.07 25.58
C THR A 348 26.93 -0.57 25.30
N ARG A 349 27.03 -0.19 24.02
CA ARG A 349 27.18 1.21 23.60
C ARG A 349 25.92 2.04 23.91
N CYS A 350 24.74 1.49 23.65
CA CYS A 350 23.48 2.09 24.09
C CYS A 350 23.46 2.31 25.59
N GLN A 351 23.83 1.29 26.38
CA GLN A 351 23.85 1.39 27.84
C GLN A 351 24.81 2.48 28.34
N ALA A 352 25.97 2.63 27.69
CA ALA A 352 26.92 3.69 28.01
C ALA A 352 26.33 5.09 27.77
N LEU A 353 25.60 5.29 26.67
CA LEU A 353 24.87 6.53 26.41
C LEU A 353 23.69 6.74 27.39
N ILE A 354 23.01 5.67 27.82
CA ILE A 354 21.93 5.73 28.83
C ILE A 354 22.49 6.24 30.17
N THR A 355 23.69 5.79 30.55
CA THR A 355 24.36 6.24 31.77
C THR A 355 24.87 7.68 31.68
N ASN A 356 25.11 8.20 30.46
CA ASN A 356 25.57 9.56 30.24
C ASN A 356 24.82 10.26 29.08
N PRO A 357 23.53 10.59 29.25
CA PRO A 357 22.71 11.17 28.18
C PRO A 357 23.11 12.61 27.83
N SER A 358 23.91 13.26 28.68
CA SER A 358 24.44 14.61 28.44
C SER A 358 25.78 14.61 27.68
N ALA A 359 26.26 13.45 27.21
CA ALA A 359 27.49 13.36 26.43
C ALA A 359 27.49 14.34 25.24
N ALA A 360 28.64 14.99 25.01
CA ALA A 360 28.79 15.99 23.95
C ALA A 360 28.66 15.38 22.55
N ASN A 361 29.16 14.15 22.37
CA ASN A 361 29.09 13.36 21.14
C ASN A 361 27.83 12.47 21.07
N PHE A 362 26.82 12.70 21.91
CA PHE A 362 25.64 11.84 21.99
C PHE A 362 24.98 11.60 20.64
N MET A 363 24.74 12.66 19.85
CA MET A 363 24.03 12.53 18.57
C MET A 363 24.85 11.76 17.54
N ASP A 364 26.18 11.91 17.54
CA ASP A 364 27.07 11.18 16.63
C ASP A 364 27.09 9.70 16.97
N GLU A 365 27.21 9.37 18.26
CA GLU A 365 27.21 7.99 18.73
C GLU A 365 25.84 7.33 18.53
N TYR A 366 24.75 8.04 18.80
CA TYR A 366 23.38 7.57 18.59
C TYR A 366 23.12 7.26 17.11
N ALA A 367 23.52 8.15 16.20
CA ALA A 367 23.40 7.92 14.76
C ALA A 367 24.24 6.72 14.29
N LEU A 368 25.45 6.56 14.83
CA LEU A 368 26.32 5.44 14.51
C LEU A 368 25.72 4.11 14.97
N ILE A 369 25.18 4.05 16.19
CA ILE A 369 24.46 2.87 16.69
C ILE A 369 23.28 2.53 15.79
N ILE A 370 22.46 3.52 15.40
CA ILE A 370 21.34 3.30 14.48
C ILE A 370 21.82 2.71 13.15
N SER A 371 22.87 3.27 12.55
CA SER A 371 23.39 2.80 11.28
C SER A 371 23.91 1.36 11.37
N GLU A 372 24.66 1.03 12.41
CA GLU A 372 25.19 -0.31 12.61
C GLU A 372 24.09 -1.31 12.95
N TYR A 373 23.14 -0.90 13.80
CA TYR A 373 21.99 -1.72 14.13
C TYR A 373 21.14 -2.00 12.90
N GLY A 374 20.95 -1.02 12.00
CA GLY A 374 20.27 -1.23 10.73
C GLY A 374 20.92 -2.29 9.83
N ALA A 375 22.26 -2.32 9.77
CA ALA A 375 22.97 -3.38 9.06
C ALA A 375 22.76 -4.75 9.71
N VAL A 376 22.71 -4.80 11.05
CA VAL A 376 22.47 -6.03 11.81
C VAL A 376 21.03 -6.53 11.64
N THR A 377 20.03 -5.64 11.72
CA THR A 377 18.63 -6.00 11.53
C THR A 377 18.36 -6.42 10.09
N GLN A 378 19.02 -5.82 9.10
CA GLN A 378 18.97 -6.29 7.71
C GLN A 378 19.52 -7.72 7.56
N ALA A 379 20.63 -8.04 8.23
CA ALA A 379 21.19 -9.39 8.22
C ALA A 379 20.28 -10.41 8.94
N LEU A 380 19.59 -9.99 10.01
CA LEU A 380 18.56 -10.80 10.67
C LEU A 380 17.38 -11.05 9.75
N ALA A 381 16.86 -9.99 9.11
CA ALA A 381 15.82 -10.04 8.09
C ALA A 381 16.10 -11.14 7.06
N GLN A 382 17.29 -11.11 6.44
CA GLN A 382 17.68 -12.07 5.41
C GLN A 382 17.79 -13.52 5.90
N LYS A 383 18.05 -13.75 7.19
CA LYS A 383 18.25 -15.08 7.75
C LYS A 383 17.00 -15.70 8.36
N GLN A 384 16.10 -14.89 8.90
CA GLN A 384 15.00 -15.35 9.76
C GLN A 384 13.61 -14.95 9.27
N PHE A 385 13.53 -13.96 8.38
CA PHE A 385 12.26 -13.42 7.91
C PHE A 385 12.06 -13.76 6.44
N SER A 386 10.80 -13.97 6.04
CA SER A 386 10.52 -14.18 4.62
C SER A 386 10.67 -12.86 3.89
N GLN A 387 11.13 -12.92 2.64
CA GLN A 387 11.29 -11.73 1.81
C GLN A 387 9.96 -11.00 1.59
N ALA A 388 8.84 -11.74 1.55
CA ALA A 388 7.49 -11.18 1.44
C ALA A 388 7.04 -10.39 2.67
N ASP A 389 7.49 -10.76 3.88
CA ASP A 389 7.20 -10.04 5.12
C ASP A 389 7.87 -8.66 5.13
N LEU A 390 8.99 -8.52 4.42
CA LEU A 390 9.78 -7.29 4.39
C LEU A 390 9.37 -6.36 3.24
N GLU A 391 8.96 -6.90 2.09
CA GLU A 391 8.64 -6.11 0.90
C GLU A 391 7.25 -5.46 0.94
N ASN A 392 6.29 -6.06 1.66
CA ASN A 392 4.92 -5.53 1.73
C ASN A 392 4.71 -4.53 2.87
N ASN A 393 5.73 -4.28 3.68
CA ASN A 393 5.64 -3.40 4.83
C ASN A 393 6.67 -2.28 4.71
N HIS A 394 6.37 -1.14 5.33
CA HIS A 394 7.26 0.01 5.35
C HIS A 394 7.45 0.48 6.78
N THR A 395 8.59 1.11 7.04
CA THR A 395 8.80 1.80 8.32
C THR A 395 7.84 3.00 8.42
N PRO A 396 7.45 3.39 9.65
CA PRO A 396 6.76 4.66 9.85
C PRO A 396 7.55 5.81 9.22
N SER A 397 6.86 6.71 8.51
CA SER A 397 7.46 7.94 7.97
C SER A 397 7.40 9.06 8.99
N LEU A 398 8.06 10.18 8.73
CA LEU A 398 8.10 11.35 9.63
C LEU A 398 6.72 11.85 10.08
N GLY A 399 5.67 11.65 9.27
CA GLY A 399 4.29 12.05 9.59
C GLY A 399 3.51 11.03 10.42
N ALA A 400 4.11 9.88 10.74
CA ALA A 400 3.48 8.83 11.54
C ALA A 400 3.64 9.11 13.04
N SER A 401 2.65 8.71 13.84
CA SER A 401 2.66 8.92 15.30
C SER A 401 3.60 7.99 16.04
N ASP A 402 4.00 6.89 15.41
CA ASP A 402 4.88 5.83 15.91
C ASP A 402 6.27 5.88 15.25
N TRP A 403 6.60 7.00 14.60
CA TRP A 403 7.95 7.25 14.10
C TRP A 403 8.92 7.51 15.26
N HIS A 404 10.16 7.04 15.08
CA HIS A 404 11.27 7.31 15.98
C HIS A 404 12.50 7.82 15.21
N PRO A 405 13.39 8.60 15.86
CA PRO A 405 14.62 9.10 15.24
C PRO A 405 15.43 7.97 14.57
N GLY A 406 15.63 8.11 13.26
CA GLY A 406 16.36 7.14 12.43
C GLY A 406 15.50 6.14 11.67
N TYR A 407 14.20 6.04 11.95
CA TYR A 407 13.28 5.26 11.12
C TYR A 407 13.25 5.78 9.68
N GLY A 408 13.14 4.86 8.72
CA GLY A 408 13.36 5.13 7.29
C GLY A 408 14.78 4.80 6.84
N ASN A 409 15.78 4.92 7.72
CA ASN A 409 17.18 4.54 7.43
C ASN A 409 17.48 3.10 7.83
N TYR A 410 16.68 2.56 8.73
CA TYR A 410 16.71 1.16 9.10
C TYR A 410 15.31 0.67 9.46
N VAL A 411 15.15 -0.65 9.48
CA VAL A 411 13.95 -1.30 9.98
C VAL A 411 14.26 -1.84 11.39
N PRO A 412 13.51 -1.46 12.43
CA PRO A 412 13.66 -2.00 13.78
C PRO A 412 13.16 -3.44 13.86
N PHE A 413 13.74 -4.23 14.76
CA PHE A 413 13.43 -5.65 14.92
C PHE A 413 11.97 -5.89 15.34
N VAL A 414 11.43 -5.07 16.23
CA VAL A 414 10.03 -5.13 16.68
C VAL A 414 9.04 -5.03 15.51
N LEU A 415 9.34 -4.24 14.48
CA LEU A 415 8.48 -4.13 13.30
C LEU A 415 8.60 -5.36 12.41
N MET A 416 9.81 -5.86 12.15
CA MET A 416 9.97 -7.10 11.37
C MET A 416 9.29 -8.29 12.07
N SER A 417 9.47 -8.41 13.38
CA SER A 417 8.82 -9.42 14.22
C SER A 417 7.31 -9.29 14.18
N SER A 418 6.75 -8.08 14.26
CA SER A 418 5.29 -7.89 14.16
C SER A 418 4.75 -8.22 12.77
N TRP A 419 5.44 -7.81 11.70
CA TRP A 419 5.05 -8.14 10.32
C TRP A 419 5.07 -9.64 10.06
N HIS A 420 6.09 -10.33 10.56
CA HIS A 420 6.18 -11.78 10.47
C HIS A 420 5.09 -12.46 11.27
N ASN A 421 4.84 -12.03 12.51
CA ASN A 421 3.77 -12.57 13.32
C ASN A 421 2.40 -12.32 12.70
N ASP A 422 2.19 -11.16 12.08
CA ASP A 422 0.97 -10.85 11.32
C ASP A 422 0.83 -11.75 10.10
N ALA A 423 1.92 -12.01 9.38
CA ALA A 423 1.92 -12.90 8.21
C ALA A 423 1.69 -14.35 8.61
N VAL A 424 2.36 -14.83 9.66
CA VAL A 424 2.12 -16.15 10.26
C VAL A 424 0.70 -16.25 10.81
N SER A 425 0.19 -15.20 11.44
CA SER A 425 -1.19 -15.15 11.93
C SER A 425 -2.20 -15.12 10.79
N ALA A 426 -1.92 -14.43 9.69
CA ALA A 426 -2.74 -14.48 8.48
C ALA A 426 -2.69 -15.86 7.84
N ALA A 427 -1.51 -16.49 7.78
CA ALA A 427 -1.32 -17.85 7.31
C ALA A 427 -1.98 -18.89 8.21
N ASN A 428 -2.05 -18.68 9.53
CA ASN A 428 -2.76 -19.55 10.48
C ASN A 428 -4.27 -19.24 10.57
N ALA A 429 -4.67 -18.00 10.28
CA ALA A 429 -6.06 -17.56 10.14
C ALA A 429 -6.69 -18.00 8.81
N SER A 430 -5.90 -18.63 7.91
CA SER A 430 -6.39 -19.44 6.79
C SER A 430 -7.37 -20.56 7.19
N SER A 431 -7.58 -20.77 8.49
CA SER A 431 -8.64 -21.61 9.05
C SER A 431 -10.05 -20.95 9.06
N SER A 432 -10.21 -19.73 8.53
CA SER A 432 -11.51 -19.00 8.55
C SER A 432 -12.23 -18.91 7.21
N SER A 433 -11.56 -19.25 6.11
CA SER A 433 -12.20 -19.45 4.81
C SER A 433 -12.22 -20.94 4.46
N SER A 434 -13.24 -21.34 3.72
CA SER A 434 -13.44 -22.72 3.29
C SER A 434 -13.72 -22.75 1.79
N THR A 435 -13.47 -23.90 1.16
CA THR A 435 -13.89 -24.12 -0.23
C THR A 435 -15.37 -23.79 -0.40
N ALA A 436 -15.69 -23.03 -1.43
CA ALA A 436 -17.03 -22.53 -1.69
C ALA A 436 -18.01 -23.70 -1.87
N THR A 437 -19.20 -23.57 -1.28
CA THR A 437 -20.24 -24.59 -1.34
C THR A 437 -21.54 -23.99 -1.86
N TYR A 438 -22.15 -24.64 -2.85
CA TYR A 438 -23.34 -24.14 -3.53
C TYR A 438 -24.50 -25.11 -3.44
N SER A 439 -25.71 -24.57 -3.36
CA SER A 439 -26.95 -25.32 -3.56
C SER A 439 -27.31 -25.43 -5.04
N GLY A 440 -28.01 -26.51 -5.42
CA GLY A 440 -28.67 -26.59 -6.74
C GLY A 440 -27.82 -27.08 -7.92
N GLY A 441 -26.76 -27.87 -7.70
CA GLY A 441 -25.99 -28.51 -8.78
C GLY A 441 -24.92 -27.63 -9.44
N PHE A 442 -24.70 -26.43 -8.91
CA PHE A 442 -23.58 -25.57 -9.29
C PHE A 442 -22.28 -26.07 -8.64
N SER A 443 -21.18 -26.09 -9.42
CA SER A 443 -19.89 -26.72 -9.06
C SER A 443 -18.69 -25.81 -9.37
N GLY A 444 -18.86 -24.50 -9.19
CA GLY A 444 -17.81 -23.51 -9.41
C GLY A 444 -16.62 -23.69 -8.46
N ALA A 445 -15.41 -23.35 -8.94
CA ALA A 445 -14.25 -23.23 -8.04
C ALA A 445 -14.34 -21.94 -7.24
N GLY A 446 -14.03 -22.02 -5.96
CA GLY A 446 -13.89 -20.84 -5.14
C GLY A 446 -13.63 -21.16 -3.68
N SER A 447 -13.43 -20.11 -2.91
CA SER A 447 -13.43 -20.14 -1.46
C SER A 447 -14.07 -18.87 -0.93
N SER A 448 -14.69 -18.98 0.23
CA SER A 448 -15.23 -17.82 0.94
C SER A 448 -15.02 -17.95 2.44
N GLY A 449 -15.00 -16.81 3.12
CA GLY A 449 -14.66 -16.73 4.54
C GLY A 449 -15.17 -15.47 5.19
N SER A 450 -15.02 -15.41 6.51
CA SER A 450 -15.31 -14.20 7.30
C SER A 450 -14.05 -13.38 7.56
N PHE A 451 -14.22 -12.10 7.88
CA PHE A 451 -13.15 -11.24 8.36
C PHE A 451 -13.59 -10.36 9.52
#